data_AF-A0A537E9G1-F1
#
_entry.id   AF-A0A537E9G1-F1
#
_cell.length_a   1.000
_cell.length_b   1.000
_cell.length_c   1.000
_cell.angle_alpha   90.00
_cell.angle_beta   90.00
_cell.angle_gamma   90.00
#
_symmetry.space_group_name_H-M   'P 1'
#
loop_
_entity.id
_entity.type
_entity.pdbx_description
1 polymer ?
#
loop_
_entity_poly.entity_id
_entity_poly.type
_entity_poly.pdbx_seq_one_letter_code
_entity_poly.pdbx_strand_id
1 'polypeptide(L)' 'MQKDPVCGMMVDEKKTKLTSKHDDKTFYFCSASCKTTFDKDSHRYGHA' A
#
# COMPACT_ATOMS: atom_id res chain seq x y z
N MET A 1 1.15 -12.68 0.40
CA MET A 1 0.61 -11.85 -0.72
C MET A 1 -0.36 -10.87 -0.09
N GLN A 2 -0.09 -9.59 -0.25
CA GLN A 2 -0.87 -8.49 0.30
C GLN A 2 -1.65 -7.79 -0.81
N LYS A 3 -2.79 -7.21 -0.45
CA LYS A 3 -3.61 -6.47 -1.42
C LYS A 3 -3.21 -5.01 -1.37
N ASP A 4 -2.87 -4.45 -2.53
CA ASP A 4 -2.62 -3.02 -2.68
C ASP A 4 -3.94 -2.26 -2.39
N PRO A 5 -3.98 -1.36 -1.39
CA PRO A 5 -5.22 -0.67 -1.00
C PRO A 5 -5.67 0.37 -2.02
N VAL A 6 -4.79 0.79 -2.95
CA VAL A 6 -5.10 1.81 -3.96
C VAL A 6 -5.75 1.17 -5.19
N CYS A 7 -5.17 0.09 -5.72
CA CYS A 7 -5.64 -0.55 -6.95
C CYS A 7 -6.29 -1.93 -6.74
N GLY A 8 -6.17 -2.52 -5.55
CA GLY A 8 -6.69 -3.84 -5.24
C GLY A 8 -5.87 -5.00 -5.80
N MET A 9 -4.71 -4.74 -6.41
CA MET A 9 -3.84 -5.76 -6.99
C MET A 9 -3.15 -6.58 -5.90
N MET A 10 -2.99 -7.88 -6.13
CA MET A 10 -2.22 -8.75 -5.24
C MET A 10 -0.71 -8.54 -5.47
N VAL A 11 -0.03 -8.13 -4.42
CA VAL A 11 1.41 -7.85 -4.38
C VAL A 11 2.10 -8.84 -3.45
N ASP A 12 3.30 -9.28 -3.85
CA ASP A 12 4.10 -10.16 -3.02
C ASP A 12 4.99 -9.34 -2.07
N GLU A 13 4.64 -9.35 -0.78
CA GLU A 13 5.35 -8.65 0.30
C GLU A 13 6.83 -9.04 0.43
N LYS A 14 7.20 -10.23 -0.05
CA LYS A 14 8.59 -10.71 -0.05
C LYS A 14 9.40 -10.18 -1.22
N LYS A 15 8.74 -9.72 -2.30
CA LYS A 15 9.38 -9.22 -3.52
C LYS A 15 9.31 -7.71 -3.64
N THR A 16 8.24 -7.09 -3.15
CA THR A 16 8.09 -5.64 -3.22
C THR A 16 8.87 -4.95 -2.10
N LYS A 17 9.61 -3.90 -2.45
CA LYS A 17 10.19 -2.94 -1.49
C LYS A 17 9.29 -1.71 -1.31
N LEU A 18 8.18 -1.66 -2.04
CA LEU A 18 7.26 -0.55 -2.04
C LEU A 18 6.25 -0.75 -0.91
N THR A 19 6.61 -0.24 0.27
CA THR A 19 5.78 -0.32 1.47
C THR A 19 5.60 1.03 2.13
N SER A 20 4.52 1.21 2.87
CA SER A 20 4.29 2.35 3.78
C SER A 20 3.81 1.85 5.11
N LYS A 21 4.27 2.48 6.18
CA LYS A 21 3.71 2.30 7.51
C LYS A 21 2.64 3.36 7.77
N HIS A 22 1.44 2.93 8.14
CA HIS A 22 0.33 3.81 8.52
C HIS A 22 -0.49 3.11 9.62
N ASP A 23 -0.81 3.83 10.70
CA ASP A 23 -1.53 3.30 11.88
C ASP A 23 -1.01 1.93 12.35
N ASP A 24 0.30 1.83 12.57
CA ASP A 24 1.01 0.60 12.98
C ASP A 24 0.88 -0.61 12.05
N LYS A 25 0.26 -0.43 10.87
CA LYS A 25 0.17 -1.44 9.81
C LYS A 25 1.15 -1.12 8.69
N THR A 26 1.72 -2.18 8.10
CA THR A 26 2.55 -2.06 6.89
C THR A 26 1.69 -2.40 5.68
N PHE A 27 1.54 -1.42 4.79
CA PHE A 27 0.86 -1.56 3.51
C PHE A 27 1.88 -1.82 2.40
N TYR A 28 1.46 -2.58 1.40
CA TYR A 28 2.30 -3.03 0.28
C TYR A 28 1.70 -2.56 -1.03
N PHE A 29 2.55 -2.11 -1.95
CA PHE A 29 2.11 -1.52 -3.21
C PHE A 29 2.69 -2.24 -4.42
N CYS A 30 1.87 -2.34 -5.47
CA CYS A 30 2.26 -2.92 -6.74
C CYS A 30 3.21 -1.99 -7.54
N SER A 31 3.14 -0.68 -7.29
CA SER A 31 3.88 0.35 -8.01
C SER A 31 4.17 1.56 -7.13
N ALA A 32 5.22 2.32 -7.49
CA ALA A 32 5.58 3.56 -6.79
C ALA A 32 4.45 4.60 -6.87
N SER A 33 3.68 4.59 -7.95
CA SER A 33 2.49 5.42 -8.10
C SER A 33 1.43 5.10 -7.05
N CYS A 34 1.10 3.82 -6.84
CA CYS A 34 0.15 3.41 -5.79
C CYS A 34 0.66 3.78 -4.40
N LYS A 35 1.95 3.57 -4.11
CA LYS A 35 2.56 4.03 -2.86
C LYS A 35 2.41 5.54 -2.68
N THR A 36 2.70 6.33 -3.71
CA THR A 36 2.62 7.80 -3.62
C THR A 36 1.17 8.27 -3.46
N THR A 37 0.22 7.64 -4.15
CA THR A 37 -1.22 7.92 -4.00
C THR A 37 -1.68 7.62 -2.57
N PHE A 38 -1.25 6.48 -2.02
CA PHE A 38 -1.53 6.14 -0.63
C PHE A 38 -0.86 7.11 0.35
N ASP A 39 0.40 7.47 0.16
CA ASP A 39 1.09 8.42 1.06
C ASP A 39 0.46 9.82 1.00
N LYS A 40 -0.08 10.22 -0.16
CA LYS A 40 -0.80 11.49 -0.34
C LYS A 40 -2.20 11.50 0.27
N ASP A 41 -2.91 10.37 0.22
CA ASP A 41 -4.30 10.27 0.67
C ASP A 41 -4.52 9.06 1.59
N SER A 42 -3.60 8.89 2.55
CA SER A 42 -3.58 7.72 3.44
C SER A 42 -4.84 7.62 4.28
N HIS A 43 -5.47 8.74 4.60
CA HIS A 43 -6.73 8.80 5.34
C HIS A 43 -7.92 8.21 4.56
N ARG A 44 -7.92 8.28 3.22
CA ARG A 44 -8.97 7.73 2.36
C ARG A 44 -8.85 6.21 2.17
N TYR A 45 -7.64 5.69 2.24
CA TYR A 45 -7.36 4.27 2.00
C TYR A 45 -7.02 3.48 3.29
N GLY A 46 -6.71 4.17 4.38
CA GLY A 46 -6.35 3.61 5.69
C GLY A 46 -7.55 3.28 6.57
N HIS A 47 -8.75 3.71 6.20
CA HIS A 47 -9.98 3.30 6.89
C HIS A 47 -10.38 1.88 6.48
N ALA A 48 -10.00 0.91 7.31
CA ALA A 48 -10.57 -0.43 7.34
C ALA A 48 -11.19 -0.68 8.71
#